data_AF-A0A8T3WL27-F1
#
_entry.id   AF-A0A8T3WL27-F1
#
_cell.length_a   1.000
_cell.length_b   1.000
_cell.length_c   1.000
_cell.angle_alpha   90.00
_cell.angle_beta   90.00
_cell.angle_gamma   90.00
#
_symmetry.space_group_name_H-M   'P 1'
#
loop_
_entity.id
_entity.type
_entity.pdbx_description
1 polymer ?
#
loop_
_entity_poly.entity_id
_entity_poly.type
_entity_poly.pdbx_seq_one_letter_code
_entity_poly.pdbx_strand_id
1 'polypeptide(L)'
;MKKRVVVFSLGGSLIVPNVVNYNYLHKFKLFVRKLLKNYKVVIVTGGGKTARNYIESLKREGSDETILSLVGIMATKLNARLVA
;
A
#
# COMPACT_ATOMS: atom_id res chain seq x y z
N MET A 1 -25.40 -6.16 -16.48
CA MET A 1 -25.34 -6.70 -15.11
C MET A 1 -24.37 -5.90 -14.24
N LYS A 2 -24.72 -5.62 -12.98
CA LYS A 2 -23.84 -4.91 -12.03
C LYS A 2 -22.70 -5.84 -11.59
N LYS A 3 -21.45 -5.50 -11.92
CA LYS A 3 -20.25 -6.25 -11.47
C LYS A 3 -20.17 -6.22 -9.93
N ARG A 4 -19.88 -7.36 -9.31
CA ARG A 4 -19.62 -7.45 -7.85
C ARG A 4 -18.32 -6.70 -7.52
N VAL A 5 -18.26 -6.10 -6.33
CA VAL A 5 -17.08 -5.37 -5.85
C VAL A 5 -16.20 -6.33 -5.05
N VAL A 6 -14.89 -6.31 -5.32
CA VAL A 6 -13.87 -7.03 -4.56
C VAL A 6 -12.88 -6.01 -4.02
N VAL A 7 -12.61 -6.07 -2.72
CA VAL A 7 -11.68 -5.16 -2.03
C VAL A 7 -10.45 -5.95 -1.59
N PHE A 8 -9.27 -5.51 -2.01
CA PHE A 8 -7.99 -6.06 -1.56
C PHE A 8 -7.36 -5.14 -0.52
N SER A 9 -7.12 -5.66 0.69
CA SER A 9 -6.21 -5.02 1.66
C SER A 9 -4.79 -5.51 1.38
N LEU A 10 -4.03 -4.72 0.63
CA LEU A 10 -2.67 -5.04 0.21
C LEU A 10 -1.67 -4.55 1.25
N GLY A 11 -1.11 -5.49 2.02
CA GLY A 11 -0.14 -5.19 3.07
C GLY A 11 1.08 -4.46 2.52
N GLY A 12 1.43 -3.31 3.13
CA GLY A 12 2.56 -2.49 2.66
C GLY A 12 3.91 -3.22 2.72
N SER A 13 4.07 -4.22 3.59
CA SER A 13 5.28 -5.05 3.64
C SER A 13 5.41 -6.01 2.45
N LEU A 14 4.34 -6.28 1.71
CA LEU A 14 4.40 -7.01 0.44
C LEU A 14 4.80 -6.07 -0.72
N ILE A 15 4.42 -4.79 -0.62
CA ILE A 15 4.77 -3.74 -1.60
C ILE A 15 6.25 -3.34 -1.42
N VAL A 16 6.63 -3.03 -0.18
CA VAL A 16 7.97 -2.59 0.23
C VAL A 16 8.40 -3.35 1.50
N PRO A 17 8.92 -4.60 1.36
CA PRO A 17 9.51 -5.33 2.48
C PRO A 17 10.81 -4.67 2.99
N ASN A 18 11.68 -4.26 2.07
CA ASN A 18 12.92 -3.49 2.31
C ASN A 18 13.10 -2.48 1.18
N VAL A 19 13.10 -2.99 -0.06
CA VAL A 19 12.96 -2.23 -1.30
C VAL A 19 11.65 -2.60 -1.99
N VAL A 20 11.24 -1.84 -3.01
CA VAL A 20 10.03 -2.15 -3.78
C VAL A 20 10.10 -3.56 -4.37
N ASN A 21 9.11 -4.38 -4.07
CA ASN A 21 9.02 -5.75 -4.58
C ASN A 21 8.35 -5.78 -5.97
N TYR A 22 9.10 -5.35 -6.99
CA TYR A 22 8.61 -5.27 -8.37
C TYR A 22 7.99 -6.59 -8.86
N ASN A 23 8.64 -7.72 -8.61
CA ASN A 23 8.18 -9.03 -9.10
C ASN A 23 6.82 -9.41 -8.52
N TYR A 24 6.59 -9.14 -7.25
CA TYR A 24 5.29 -9.35 -6.61
C TYR A 24 4.22 -8.42 -7.23
N LEU A 25 4.52 -7.12 -7.34
CA LEU A 25 3.60 -6.13 -7.89
C LEU A 25 3.23 -6.41 -9.35
N HIS A 26 4.20 -6.87 -10.15
CA HIS A 26 3.96 -7.28 -11.53
C HIS A 26 2.98 -8.46 -11.61
N LYS A 27 3.20 -9.51 -10.81
CA LYS A 27 2.29 -10.66 -10.74
C LYS A 27 0.90 -10.26 -10.25
N PHE A 28 0.84 -9.40 -9.24
CA PHE A 28 -0.42 -8.87 -8.71
C PHE A 28 -1.19 -8.06 -9.76
N LYS A 29 -0.51 -7.21 -10.54
CA LYS A 29 -1.10 -6.49 -11.67
C LYS A 29 -1.72 -7.44 -12.70
N LEU A 30 -1.00 -8.50 -13.08
CA LEU A 30 -1.53 -9.50 -14.03
C LEU A 30 -2.77 -10.22 -13.48
N PHE A 31 -2.77 -10.55 -12.19
CA PHE A 31 -3.92 -11.14 -11.50
C PHE A 31 -5.13 -10.20 -11.48
N VAL A 32 -4.94 -8.94 -11.06
CA VAL A 32 -6.02 -7.93 -11.02
C VAL A 32 -6.60 -7.68 -12.41
N ARG A 33 -5.77 -7.61 -13.47
CA ARG A 33 -6.24 -7.46 -14.85
C ARG A 33 -7.21 -8.56 -15.29
N LYS A 34 -7.01 -9.80 -14.82
CA LYS A 34 -7.94 -10.91 -15.08
C LYS A 34 -9.26 -10.70 -14.35
N LEU A 35 -9.23 -10.23 -13.09
CA LEU A 35 -10.42 -9.98 -12.29
C LEU A 35 -11.29 -8.83 -12.80
N LEU A 36 -10.69 -7.78 -13.36
CA LEU A 36 -11.42 -6.62 -13.89
C LEU A 36 -12.44 -6.97 -14.98
N LYS A 37 -12.30 -8.14 -15.63
CA LYS A 37 -13.30 -8.66 -16.59
C LYS A 37 -14.67 -8.86 -15.93
N ASN A 38 -14.69 -9.37 -14.69
CA ASN A 38 -15.90 -9.82 -14.01
C ASN A 38 -16.25 -8.98 -12.77
N TYR A 39 -15.28 -8.27 -12.19
CA TYR A 39 -15.41 -7.57 -10.92
C TYR A 39 -15.02 -6.10 -11.03
N LYS A 40 -15.58 -5.27 -10.15
CA LYS A 40 -15.01 -3.97 -9.80
C LYS A 40 -13.99 -4.21 -8.69
N VAL A 41 -12.75 -3.77 -8.88
CA VAL A 41 -11.67 -4.01 -7.93
C VAL A 41 -11.30 -2.71 -7.22
N VAL A 42 -11.22 -2.77 -5.89
CA VAL A 42 -10.70 -1.70 -5.03
C VAL A 42 -9.47 -2.25 -4.31
N ILE A 43 -8.42 -1.44 -4.22
CA ILE A 43 -7.16 -1.82 -3.58
C ILE A 43 -6.84 -0.78 -2.51
N VAL A 44 -6.63 -1.24 -1.28
CA VAL A 44 -6.20 -0.43 -0.14
C VAL A 44 -4.78 -0.85 0.20
N THR A 45 -3.84 0.09 0.23
CA THR A 45 -2.42 -0.19 0.47
C THR A 45 -2.02 0.14 1.90
N GLY A 46 -1.21 -0.71 2.53
CA GLY A 46 -0.55 -0.40 3.78
C GLY A 46 0.75 0.40 3.59
N GLY A 47 1.34 0.87 4.69
CA GLY A 47 2.56 1.70 4.68
C GLY A 47 3.89 0.95 4.66
N GLY A 48 3.91 -0.31 5.12
CA GLY A 48 5.06 -1.21 4.97
C GLY A 48 6.32 -0.80 5.75
N LYS A 49 7.50 -1.15 5.22
CA LYS A 49 8.78 -0.75 5.83
C LYS A 49 9.02 0.75 5.72
N THR A 50 8.58 1.38 4.62
CA THR A 50 8.65 2.85 4.44
C THR A 50 7.99 3.58 5.60
N ALA A 51 6.72 3.28 5.92
CA ALA A 51 6.05 3.92 7.05
C ALA A 51 6.80 3.72 8.38
N ARG A 52 7.20 2.47 8.69
CA ARG A 52 7.91 2.15 9.93
C ARG A 52 9.22 2.90 10.06
N ASN A 53 10.02 2.98 8.99
CA ASN A 53 11.30 3.70 9.02
C ASN A 53 11.10 5.20 9.31
N TYR A 54 10.12 5.84 8.67
CA TYR A 54 9.83 7.26 8.89
C TYR A 54 9.27 7.51 10.29
N ILE A 55 8.32 6.70 10.73
CA ILE A 55 7.73 6.78 12.08
C ILE A 55 8.81 6.58 13.15
N GLU A 56 9.65 5.55 13.03
CA GLU A 56 10.71 5.26 13.99
C GLU A 56 11.74 6.39 14.05
N SER A 57 12.07 7.01 12.92
CA SER A 57 13.02 8.12 12.87
C SER A 57 12.44 9.36 13.56
N LEU A 58 11.22 9.76 13.22
CA LEU A 58 10.56 10.93 13.81
C LEU A 58 10.21 10.73 15.29
N LYS A 59 9.93 9.48 15.69
CA LYS A 59 9.70 9.14 17.10
C LYS A 59 10.96 9.34 17.94
N ARG A 60 12.16 9.09 17.40
CA ARG A 60 13.44 9.37 18.08
C ARG A 60 13.68 10.87 18.26
N GLU A 61 13.17 11.68 17.33
CA GLU A 61 13.20 13.14 17.41
C GLU A 61 12.09 13.72 18.32
N GLY A 62 11.28 12.89 18.97
CA GLY A 62 10.23 13.35 19.88
C GLY A 62 9.01 13.96 19.17
N SER A 63 8.79 13.66 17.89
CA SER A 63 7.59 14.12 17.17
C SER A 63 6.30 13.58 17.80
N ASP A 64 5.25 14.39 17.78
CA ASP A 64 3.94 13.99 18.30
C ASP A 64 3.23 12.95 17.41
N GLU A 65 2.22 12.27 17.99
CA GLU A 65 1.42 11.23 17.32
C GLU A 65 0.72 11.71 16.03
N THR A 66 0.40 12.99 15.91
CA THR A 66 -0.21 13.55 14.70
C THR A 66 0.77 13.47 13.55
N ILE A 67 2.01 13.91 13.77
CA ILE A 67 3.08 13.85 12.76
C ILE A 67 3.41 12.40 12.40
N LEU A 68 3.52 11.50 13.39
CA LEU A 68 3.77 10.08 13.16
C LEU A 68 2.65 9.44 12.30
N SER A 69 1.39 9.76 12.61
CA SER A 69 0.23 9.28 11.85
C SER A 69 0.22 9.82 10.41
N LEU A 70 0.53 11.10 10.22
CA LEU A 70 0.57 11.74 8.90
C LEU A 70 1.62 11.09 8.00
N VAL A 71 2.84 10.84 8.48
CA VAL A 71 3.86 10.18 7.66
C VAL A 71 3.51 8.72 7.34
N GLY A 72 2.85 8.02 8.26
CA GLY A 72 2.30 6.68 8.01
C GLY A 72 1.28 6.69 6.88
N ILE A 73 0.35 7.66 6.88
CA ILE A 73 -0.65 7.87 5.82
C ILE A 73 0.02 8.28 4.50
N MET A 74 1.05 9.13 4.53
CA MET A 74 1.78 9.49 3.33
C MET A 74 2.46 8.28 2.69
N ALA A 75 3.03 7.38 3.49
CA ALA A 75 3.58 6.12 2.98
C ALA A 75 2.51 5.20 2.37
N THR A 76 1.29 5.13 2.94
CA THR A 76 0.20 4.35 2.33
C THR A 76 -0.22 4.93 0.98
N LYS A 77 -0.33 6.26 0.87
CA LYS A 77 -0.64 6.98 -0.38
C LYS A 77 0.45 6.83 -1.43
N LEU A 78 1.71 6.87 -1.02
CA LEU A 78 2.85 6.63 -1.92
C LEU A 78 2.78 5.21 -2.51
N ASN A 79 2.52 4.20 -1.66
CA ASN A 79 2.31 2.83 -2.11
C ASN A 79 1.08 2.70 -3.02
N ALA A 80 -0.01 3.41 -2.73
CA ALA A 80 -1.19 3.44 -3.60
C ALA A 80 -0.85 3.99 -4.99
N ARG A 81 -0.03 5.05 -5.06
CA ARG A 81 0.41 5.64 -6.33
C ARG A 81 1.29 4.71 -7.15
N LEU A 82 2.12 3.90 -6.49
CA LEU A 82 2.94 2.88 -7.13
C LEU A 82 2.10 1.72 -7.69
N VAL A 83 0.99 1.37 -7.04
CA VAL A 83 0.13 0.22 -7.39
C VAL A 83 -0.93 0.57 -8.44
N ALA A 84 -1.36 1.84 -8.52
CA ALA A 84 -2.38 2.34 -9.45
C ALA A 84 -1.99 2.15 -10.92
#